data_AF-A0A436EGD9-F1
#
_entry.id   AF-A0A436EGD9-F1
#
_cell.length_a   1.000
_cell.length_b   1.000
_cell.length_c   1.000
_cell.angle_alpha   90.00
_cell.angle_beta   90.00
_cell.angle_gamma   90.00
#
_symmetry.space_group_name_H-M   'P 1'
#
loop_
_entity.id
_entity.type
_entity.pdbx_description
1 polymer ?
#
loop_
_entity_poly.entity_id
_entity_poly.type
_entity_poly.pdbx_seq_one_letter_code
_entity_poly.pdbx_strand_id
1 'polypeptide(L)'
;MPVQYISGFTIVLEVLSRFWPVWIALVIVMGASFTYKKKLALYGQLFDSGVGIVGVGICLFWLFTAIFAATISPFDPLAQIPIMKDVLPGAVEPKSGLTYLFGGDKLARDVFSRMVYGSQIVLIIAPAATGFALMVGITLG
;
A
#
# COMPACT_ATOMS: atom_id res chain seq x y z
N MET A 1 25.99 13.59 -12.66
CA MET A 1 25.81 14.38 -11.42
C MET A 1 25.73 13.40 -10.27
N PRO A 2 26.42 13.63 -9.13
CA PRO A 2 26.35 12.71 -8.00
C PRO A 2 24.92 12.68 -7.44
N VAL A 3 24.41 11.47 -7.21
CA VAL A 3 23.10 11.25 -6.59
C VAL A 3 23.25 11.52 -5.09
N GLN A 4 22.39 12.38 -4.54
CA GLN A 4 22.36 12.66 -3.11
C GLN A 4 21.51 11.60 -2.40
N TYR A 5 21.92 11.22 -1.18
CA TYR A 5 21.22 10.23 -0.38
C TYR A 5 20.69 10.87 0.90
N ILE A 6 19.45 10.56 1.24
CA ILE A 6 18.86 10.93 2.54
C ILE A 6 19.14 9.88 3.62
N SER A 7 19.06 10.29 4.88
CA SER A 7 19.21 9.39 6.03
C SER A 7 18.08 8.35 6.08
N GLY A 8 18.39 7.14 6.53
CA GLY A 8 17.41 6.06 6.69
C GLY A 8 16.21 6.45 7.57
N PHE A 9 16.43 7.29 8.58
CA PHE A 9 15.33 7.82 9.41
C PHE A 9 14.38 8.70 8.59
N THR A 10 14.92 9.55 7.72
CA THR A 10 14.13 10.41 6.84
C THR A 10 13.35 9.59 5.82
N ILE A 11 13.91 8.49 5.31
CA ILE A 11 13.20 7.56 4.42
C ILE A 11 11.93 7.05 5.11
N VAL A 12 12.05 6.56 6.35
CA VAL A 12 10.90 6.04 7.11
C VAL A 12 9.87 7.14 7.34
N LEU A 13 10.31 8.36 7.69
CA LEU A 13 9.42 9.49 7.91
C LEU A 13 8.66 9.88 6.62
N GLU A 14 9.35 9.94 5.47
CA GLU A 14 8.73 10.24 4.17
C GLU A 14 7.76 9.16 3.72
N VAL A 15 8.10 7.88 3.95
CA VAL A 15 7.17 6.78 3.69
C VAL A 15 5.92 6.97 4.53
N LEU A 16 6.05 7.10 5.85
CA LEU A 16 4.90 7.21 6.76
C LEU A 16 4.03 8.44 6.47
N SER A 17 4.64 9.58 6.12
CA SER A 17 3.91 10.81 5.81
C SER A 17 3.14 10.73 4.50
N ARG A 18 3.63 9.98 3.49
CA ARG A 18 2.90 9.75 2.24
C ARG A 18 1.61 8.95 2.42
N PHE A 19 1.56 8.08 3.42
CA PHE A 19 0.36 7.31 3.76
C PHE A 19 -0.70 8.13 4.51
N TRP A 20 -0.56 9.47 4.64
CA TRP A 20 -1.55 10.32 5.31
C TRP A 20 -3.02 10.11 4.88
N PRO A 21 -3.38 9.91 3.59
CA PRO A 21 -4.78 9.69 3.22
C PRO A 21 -5.30 8.34 3.73
N VAL A 22 -4.42 7.34 3.75
CA VAL A 22 -4.69 5.98 4.25
C VAL A 22 -4.92 6.02 5.76
N TRP A 23 -4.05 6.71 6.51
CA TRP A 23 -4.21 6.85 7.95
C TRP A 23 -5.53 7.54 8.31
N ILE A 24 -5.87 8.64 7.63
CA ILE A 24 -7.13 9.35 7.85
C ILE A 24 -8.32 8.44 7.53
N ALA A 25 -8.34 7.79 6.37
CA ALA A 25 -9.42 6.89 5.97
C ALA A 25 -9.58 5.72 6.96
N LEU A 26 -8.47 5.15 7.41
CA LEU A 26 -8.44 4.05 8.37
C LEU A 26 -9.00 4.51 9.73
N VAL A 27 -8.58 5.67 10.25
CA VAL A 27 -9.11 6.20 11.51
C VAL A 27 -10.61 6.47 11.42
N ILE A 28 -11.08 7.07 10.32
CA ILE A 28 -12.50 7.35 10.11
C ILE A 28 -13.30 6.05 10.06
N VAL A 29 -12.87 5.09 9.25
CA VAL A 29 -13.63 3.83 9.06
C VAL A 29 -13.55 2.96 10.31
N MET A 30 -12.38 2.79 10.91
CA MET A 30 -12.26 2.01 12.15
C MET A 30 -13.04 2.68 13.28
N GLY A 31 -12.96 4.01 13.44
CA GLY A 31 -13.74 4.76 14.45
C GLY A 31 -15.24 4.62 14.25
N ALA A 32 -15.73 4.70 13.01
CA ALA A 32 -17.12 4.43 12.68
C ALA A 32 -17.50 2.97 13.00
N SER A 33 -16.68 2.00 12.60
CA SER A 33 -16.91 0.57 12.86
C SER A 33 -17.00 0.25 14.35
N PHE A 34 -16.16 0.85 15.19
CA PHE A 34 -16.25 0.71 16.65
C PHE A 34 -17.54 1.30 17.22
N THR A 35 -17.96 2.47 16.71
CA THR A 35 -19.17 3.17 17.18
C THR A 35 -20.45 2.42 16.81
N TYR A 36 -20.51 1.87 15.59
CA TYR A 36 -21.68 1.16 15.06
C TYR A 36 -21.65 -0.36 15.26
N LYS A 37 -20.67 -0.90 16.00
CA LYS A 37 -20.50 -2.35 16.16
C LYS A 37 -21.78 -3.09 16.58
N LYS A 38 -22.60 -2.46 17.44
CA LYS A 38 -23.87 -3.03 17.93
C LYS A 38 -24.96 -3.12 16.85
N LYS A 39 -24.88 -2.32 15.77
CA LYS A 39 -25.83 -2.33 14.65
C LYS A 39 -25.37 -3.20 13.47
N LEU A 40 -24.10 -3.60 13.43
CA LEU A 40 -23.47 -4.25 12.27
C LEU A 40 -23.48 -5.79 12.32
N ALA A 41 -24.28 -6.39 13.21
CA ALA A 41 -24.49 -7.85 13.34
C ALA A 41 -23.20 -8.67 13.20
N LEU A 42 -23.04 -9.45 12.12
CA LEU A 42 -21.88 -10.33 11.87
C LEU A 42 -20.55 -9.56 11.80
N TYR A 43 -20.54 -8.37 11.19
CA TYR A 43 -19.35 -7.51 11.10
C TYR A 43 -18.97 -6.94 12.47
N GLY A 44 -19.96 -6.65 13.33
CA GLY A 44 -19.74 -6.19 14.70
C GLY A 44 -19.00 -7.19 15.58
N GLN A 45 -19.21 -8.50 15.35
CA GLN A 45 -18.57 -9.57 16.12
C GLN A 45 -17.06 -9.68 15.85
N LEU A 46 -16.58 -9.30 14.66
CA LEU A 46 -15.14 -9.26 14.36
C LEU A 46 -14.39 -8.27 15.27
N PHE A 47 -15.07 -7.21 15.71
CA PHE A 47 -14.50 -6.18 16.59
C PHE A 47 -14.56 -6.54 18.08
N ASP A 48 -15.10 -7.70 18.44
CA ASP A 48 -15.07 -8.20 19.81
C ASP A 48 -13.80 -9.02 20.11
N SER A 49 -13.01 -9.36 19.08
CA SER A 49 -11.72 -10.05 19.22
C SER A 49 -10.56 -9.19 18.72
N GLY A 50 -9.41 -9.25 19.41
CA GLY A 50 -8.20 -8.53 18.98
C GLY A 50 -7.71 -8.96 17.59
N VAL A 51 -7.85 -10.25 17.27
CA VAL A 51 -7.45 -10.81 15.96
C VAL A 51 -8.30 -10.25 14.82
N GLY A 52 -9.62 -10.15 15.01
CA GLY A 52 -10.53 -9.61 13.99
C GLY A 52 -10.27 -8.13 13.71
N ILE A 53 -10.00 -7.32 14.75
CA ILE A 53 -9.64 -5.90 14.60
C ILE A 53 -8.36 -5.75 13.77
N VAL A 54 -7.32 -6.54 14.09
CA VAL A 54 -6.05 -6.50 13.36
C VAL A 54 -6.25 -6.94 11.90
N GLY A 55 -6.99 -8.02 11.66
CA GLY A 55 -7.27 -8.49 10.30
C GLY A 55 -8.01 -7.47 9.45
N VAL A 56 -9.09 -6.88 9.97
CA VAL A 56 -9.85 -5.83 9.28
C VAL A 56 -8.97 -4.60 9.06
N GLY A 57 -8.14 -4.22 10.04
CA GLY A 57 -7.21 -3.11 9.92
C GLY A 57 -6.21 -3.28 8.78
N ILE A 58 -5.60 -4.46 8.65
CA ILE A 58 -4.65 -4.77 7.57
C ILE A 58 -5.35 -4.76 6.20
N CYS A 59 -6.53 -5.37 6.10
CA CYS A 59 -7.31 -5.37 4.85
C CYS A 59 -7.69 -3.95 4.41
N LEU A 60 -8.18 -3.14 5.35
CA LEU A 60 -8.54 -1.74 5.09
C LEU A 60 -7.32 -0.89 4.73
N PHE A 61 -6.18 -1.10 5.40
CA PHE A 61 -4.94 -0.41 5.10
C PHE A 61 -4.53 -0.60 3.64
N TRP A 62 -4.49 -1.84 3.16
CA TRP A 62 -4.14 -2.12 1.77
C TRP A 62 -5.23 -1.68 0.78
N LEU A 63 -6.50 -1.78 1.14
CA LEU A 63 -7.61 -1.26 0.35
C LEU A 63 -7.47 0.25 0.09
N PHE A 64 -7.25 1.04 1.14
CA PHE A 64 -7.05 2.48 0.99
C PHE A 64 -5.72 2.81 0.32
N THR A 65 -4.67 2.03 0.53
CA THR A 65 -3.40 2.17 -0.20
C THR A 65 -3.62 2.04 -1.71
N ALA A 66 -4.42 1.07 -2.13
CA ALA A 66 -4.76 0.88 -3.53
C ALA A 66 -5.62 2.01 -4.11
N ILE A 67 -6.59 2.52 -3.34
CA ILE A 67 -7.45 3.64 -3.75
C ILE A 67 -6.62 4.93 -3.90
N PHE A 68 -5.77 5.23 -2.92
CA PHE A 68 -4.94 6.44 -2.89
C PHE A 68 -3.55 6.25 -3.52
N ALA A 69 -3.35 5.20 -4.31
CA ALA A 69 -2.05 4.86 -4.89
C ALA A 69 -1.43 6.04 -5.65
N ALA A 70 -2.22 6.77 -6.44
CA ALA A 70 -1.78 7.93 -7.20
C ALA A 70 -1.31 9.11 -6.32
N THR A 71 -1.82 9.22 -5.09
CA THR A 71 -1.42 10.29 -4.14
C THR A 71 -0.21 9.88 -3.31
N ILE A 72 -0.07 8.59 -2.99
CA ILE A 72 1.03 8.05 -2.19
C ILE A 72 2.32 7.96 -3.01
N SER A 73 2.19 7.59 -4.29
CA SER A 73 3.31 7.30 -5.19
C SER A 73 4.08 8.57 -5.59
N PRO A 74 5.41 8.64 -5.39
CA PRO A 74 6.26 9.73 -5.88
C PRO A 74 6.41 9.74 -7.40
N PHE A 75 6.49 8.56 -8.01
CA PHE A 75 6.77 8.41 -9.42
C PHE A 75 5.69 7.55 -10.09
N ASP A 76 5.65 7.61 -11.41
CA ASP A 76 4.88 6.66 -12.20
C ASP A 76 5.53 5.27 -12.11
N PRO A 77 4.78 4.21 -11.74
CA PRO A 77 5.32 2.85 -11.58
C PRO A 77 5.95 2.26 -12.86
N LEU A 78 5.61 2.80 -14.04
CA LEU A 78 6.14 2.37 -15.33
C LEU A 78 7.23 3.30 -15.87
N ALA A 79 7.41 4.49 -15.29
CA ALA A 79 8.46 5.40 -15.70
C ALA A 79 9.84 4.82 -15.39
N GLN A 80 10.73 4.90 -16.39
CA GLN A 80 12.11 4.44 -16.30
C GLN A 80 13.03 5.65 -16.38
N ILE A 81 13.80 5.89 -15.33
CA ILE A 81 14.78 6.97 -15.29
C ILE A 81 16.16 6.32 -15.29
N PRO A 82 16.87 6.24 -16.45
CA PRO A 82 18.10 5.46 -16.59
C PRO A 82 19.22 5.81 -15.60
N ILE A 83 19.22 7.07 -15.12
CA ILE A 83 20.18 7.58 -14.11
C ILE A 83 19.96 6.92 -12.74
N MET A 84 18.75 6.40 -12.49
CA MET A 84 18.31 5.78 -11.25
C MET A 84 18.27 4.25 -11.31
N LYS A 85 19.08 3.65 -12.18
CA LYS A 85 19.21 2.20 -12.25
C LYS A 85 20.00 1.67 -11.04
N ASP A 86 19.45 0.66 -10.36
CA ASP A 86 20.06 -0.02 -9.20
C ASP A 86 20.54 0.94 -8.08
N VAL A 87 19.85 2.08 -7.93
CA VAL A 87 20.19 3.04 -6.87
C VAL A 87 19.71 2.55 -5.52
N LEU A 88 20.53 2.80 -4.49
CA LEU A 88 20.20 2.47 -3.12
C LEU A 88 18.97 3.26 -2.63
N PRO A 89 18.24 2.73 -1.64
CA PRO A 89 17.16 3.45 -0.97
C PRO A 89 17.58 4.85 -0.50
N GLY A 90 16.72 5.84 -0.72
CA GLY A 90 16.97 7.23 -0.32
C GLY A 90 17.72 8.07 -1.36
N ALA A 91 17.91 7.57 -2.58
CA ALA A 91 18.46 8.36 -3.69
C ALA A 91 17.50 9.47 -4.13
N VAL A 92 17.98 10.71 -4.18
CA VAL A 92 17.20 11.88 -4.65
C VAL A 92 17.40 12.08 -6.14
N GLU A 93 16.31 12.19 -6.90
CA GLU A 93 16.36 12.47 -8.32
C GLU A 93 16.85 13.89 -8.62
N PRO A 94 17.97 14.06 -9.35
CA PRO A 94 18.51 15.39 -9.64
C PRO A 94 17.57 16.30 -10.44
N LYS A 95 16.57 15.75 -11.14
CA LYS A 95 15.65 16.50 -12.00
C LYS A 95 14.35 16.89 -11.31
N SER A 96 13.67 15.95 -10.64
CA SER A 96 12.42 16.24 -9.93
C SER A 96 12.61 16.67 -8.48
N GLY A 97 13.78 16.39 -7.88
CA GLY A 97 14.00 16.55 -6.45
C GLY A 97 13.25 15.52 -5.59
N LEU A 98 12.60 14.53 -6.20
CA LEU A 98 11.86 13.48 -5.50
C LEU A 98 12.78 12.32 -5.12
N THR A 99 12.48 11.70 -3.97
CA THR A 99 13.29 10.61 -3.42
C THR A 99 12.78 9.24 -3.89
N TYR A 100 13.69 8.39 -4.35
CA TYR A 100 13.49 6.96 -4.51
C TYR A 100 13.53 6.29 -3.13
N LEU A 101 12.36 6.22 -2.48
CA LEU A 101 12.23 5.77 -1.09
C LEU A 101 12.82 4.38 -0.86
N PHE A 102 12.49 3.42 -1.73
CA PHE A 102 12.99 2.04 -1.67
C PHE A 102 14.05 1.73 -2.73
N GLY A 103 14.54 2.75 -3.42
CA GLY A 103 15.55 2.60 -4.47
C GLY A 103 14.96 2.24 -5.84
N GLY A 104 15.86 2.10 -6.81
CA GLY A 104 15.53 1.76 -8.19
C GLY A 104 15.76 0.29 -8.49
N ASP A 105 14.86 -0.32 -9.25
CA ASP A 105 15.03 -1.69 -9.77
C ASP A 105 16.06 -1.73 -10.93
N LYS A 106 16.41 -2.93 -11.41
CA LYS A 106 17.31 -3.18 -12.57
C LYS A 106 16.83 -2.54 -13.87
N LEU A 107 15.53 -2.22 -13.95
CA LEU A 107 14.90 -1.51 -15.06
C LEU A 107 14.79 0.00 -14.81
N ALA A 108 15.47 0.51 -13.77
CA ALA A 108 15.48 1.92 -13.39
C ALA A 108 14.10 2.50 -13.05
N ARG A 109 13.22 1.65 -12.50
CA ARG A 109 11.87 1.98 -12.03
C ARG A 109 11.88 2.12 -10.51
N ASP A 110 11.05 3.01 -9.98
CA ASP A 110 10.91 3.16 -8.53
C ASP A 110 10.20 1.96 -7.89
N VAL A 111 10.87 1.34 -6.91
CA VAL A 111 10.36 0.16 -6.20
C VAL A 111 9.17 0.51 -5.31
N PHE A 112 9.19 1.67 -4.67
CA PHE A 112 8.11 2.10 -3.77
C PHE A 112 6.79 2.31 -4.53
N SER A 113 6.83 3.08 -5.62
CA SER A 113 5.69 3.31 -6.51
C SER A 113 5.10 2.00 -7.02
N ARG A 114 5.95 1.04 -7.40
CA ARG A 114 5.51 -0.28 -7.87
C ARG A 114 4.86 -1.13 -6.79
N MET A 115 5.35 -1.06 -5.55
CA MET A 115 4.70 -1.74 -4.42
C MET A 115 3.30 -1.18 -4.17
N VAL A 116 3.17 0.15 -4.17
CA VAL A 116 1.90 0.85 -3.94
C VAL A 116 0.89 0.54 -5.06
N TYR A 117 1.26 0.68 -6.33
CA TYR A 117 0.38 0.33 -7.45
C TYR A 117 0.14 -1.18 -7.56
N GLY A 118 1.11 -2.01 -7.16
CA GLY A 118 0.95 -3.47 -7.09
C GLY A 118 -0.19 -3.90 -6.16
N SER A 119 -0.48 -3.12 -5.11
CA SER A 119 -1.61 -3.40 -4.23
C SER A 119 -2.98 -3.41 -4.94
N GLN A 120 -3.17 -2.57 -5.97
CA GLN A 120 -4.41 -2.56 -6.77
C GLN A 120 -4.59 -3.89 -7.49
N ILE A 121 -3.53 -4.40 -8.09
CA ILE A 121 -3.53 -5.65 -8.84
C ILE A 121 -3.84 -6.83 -7.89
N VAL A 122 -3.19 -6.86 -6.72
CA VAL A 122 -3.40 -7.92 -5.72
C VAL A 122 -4.83 -7.93 -5.20
N LEU A 123 -5.42 -6.75 -4.93
CA LEU A 123 -6.80 -6.65 -4.44
C LEU A 123 -7.85 -7.03 -5.47
N ILE A 124 -7.53 -7.00 -6.76
CA ILE A 124 -8.43 -7.50 -7.82
C ILE A 124 -8.26 -9.02 -7.97
N ILE A 125 -7.02 -9.49 -8.06
CA ILE A 125 -6.73 -10.89 -8.41
C ILE A 125 -7.01 -11.84 -7.25
N ALA A 126 -6.63 -11.49 -6.01
CA ALA A 126 -6.76 -12.41 -4.88
C ALA A 126 -8.22 -12.81 -4.60
N PRO A 127 -9.19 -11.87 -4.51
CA PRO A 127 -10.59 -12.25 -4.32
C PRO A 127 -11.17 -13.00 -5.52
N ALA A 128 -10.78 -12.65 -6.75
CA ALA A 128 -11.22 -13.36 -7.95
C ALA A 128 -10.73 -14.82 -7.95
N ALA A 129 -9.47 -15.04 -7.58
CA ALA A 129 -8.89 -16.38 -7.45
C ALA A 129 -9.57 -17.18 -6.34
N THR A 130 -9.85 -16.57 -5.18
CA THR A 130 -10.60 -17.22 -4.10
C THR A 130 -12.03 -17.56 -4.53
N GLY A 131 -12.71 -16.66 -5.24
CA GLY A 131 -14.05 -16.92 -5.78
C GLY A 131 -14.07 -18.10 -6.74
N PHE A 132 -13.08 -18.17 -7.64
CA PHE A 132 -12.92 -19.30 -8.55
C PHE A 132 -12.61 -20.61 -7.82
N ALA A 133 -11.72 -20.56 -6.83
CA ALA A 133 -11.38 -21.71 -5.99
C ALA A 133 -12.60 -22.24 -5.21
N LEU A 134 -13.41 -21.34 -4.64
CA LEU A 134 -14.66 -21.69 -3.97
C LEU A 134 -15.67 -22.30 -4.93
N MET A 135 -15.82 -21.74 -6.13
CA MET A 135 -16.72 -22.27 -7.16
C MET A 135 -16.34 -23.70 -7.53
N VAL A 136 -15.05 -23.95 -7.82
CA VAL A 136 -14.56 -25.29 -8.16
C VAL A 136 -14.68 -26.25 -6.97
N GLY A 137 -14.30 -25.81 -5.78
CA GLY A 137 -14.39 -26.60 -4.54
C GLY A 137 -15.83 -27.06 -4.28
N ILE A 138 -16.78 -26.12 -4.29
CA ILE A 138 -18.20 -26.45 -4.07
C ILE A 138 -18.75 -27.41 -5.13
N THR A 139 -18.29 -27.32 -6.39
CA THR A 139 -18.74 -28.24 -7.45
C THR A 139 -18.17 -29.65 -7.35
N LEU A 140 -16.99 -29.82 -6.77
CA LEU A 140 -16.33 -31.13 -6.64
C LEU A 140 -16.69 -31.86 -5.35
N GLY A 141 -17.16 -31.14 -4.33
CA GLY A 141 -17.47 -31.66 -2.99
C GLY A 141 -16.30 -31.49 -2.03
#